data_AF-A0A495XFF5-F1
#
_entry.id   AF-A0A495XFF5-F1
#
_cell.length_a   1.000
_cell.length_b   1.000
_cell.length_c   1.000
_cell.angle_alpha   90.00
_cell.angle_beta   90.00
_cell.angle_gamma   90.00
#
_symmetry.space_group_name_H-M   'P 1'
#
loop_
_entity.id
_entity.type
_entity.pdbx_description
1 polymer ?
#
loop_
_entity_poly.entity_id
_entity_poly.type
_entity_poly.pdbx_seq_one_letter_code
_entity_poly.pdbx_strand_id
1 'polypeptide(L)' 'MNTGKEWQISCRDIASRRRDMTVFVSQGHVVVTVPPGEAAVLTPLEVGRLRAALRDAVVTASVPPEN' A
#
# COMPACT_ATOMS: atom_id res chain seq x y z
N MET A 1 -12.04 -14.83 5.74
CA MET A 1 -11.20 -13.87 5.00
C MET A 1 -11.25 -12.59 5.80
N ASN A 2 -10.21 -12.27 6.57
CA ASN A 2 -10.20 -11.02 7.31
C ASN A 2 -10.12 -9.92 6.26
N THR A 3 -11.21 -9.18 6.03
CA THR A 3 -11.25 -8.04 5.10
C THR A 3 -10.49 -6.89 5.74
N GLY A 4 -9.18 -7.08 5.88
CA GLY A 4 -8.25 -6.04 6.28
C GLY A 4 -8.37 -4.90 5.28
N LYS A 5 -8.38 -3.67 5.79
CA LYS A 5 -8.46 -2.47 4.96
C LYS A 5 -7.28 -2.47 3.98
N GLU A 6 -7.59 -2.30 2.70
CA GLU A 6 -6.63 -2.26 1.59
C GLU A 6 -6.66 -0.87 0.95
N TRP A 7 -5.48 -0.33 0.64
CA TRP A 7 -5.31 0.93 -0.07
C TRP A 7 -4.59 0.69 -1.39
N GLN A 8 -5.21 1.12 -2.49
CA GLN A 8 -4.58 1.12 -3.81
C GLN A 8 -4.04 2.51 -4.14
N ILE A 9 -2.79 2.55 -4.59
CA ILE A 9 -2.10 3.77 -5.01
C ILE A 9 -1.65 3.57 -6.46
N SER A 10 -2.23 4.34 -7.38
CA SER A 10 -1.75 4.36 -8.76
C SER A 10 -0.31 4.86 -8.81
N CYS A 11 0.48 4.19 -9.66
CA CYS A 11 1.87 4.51 -9.91
C CYS A 11 2.22 4.16 -11.37
N ARG A 12 3.49 4.29 -11.72
CA ARG A 12 4.04 3.75 -12.97
C ARG A 12 5.12 2.74 -12.68
N ASP A 13 5.40 1.89 -13.65
CA ASP A 13 6.63 1.12 -13.66
C ASP A 13 7.78 1.87 -14.35
N ILE A 14 8.95 1.22 -14.43
CA ILE A 14 10.13 1.74 -15.12
C ILE A 14 9.89 1.99 -16.62
N ALA A 15 8.92 1.29 -17.22
CA ALA A 15 8.51 1.47 -18.61
C ALA A 15 7.41 2.55 -18.76
N SER A 16 7.14 3.33 -17.71
CA SER A 16 6.12 4.39 -17.67
C SER A 16 4.67 3.89 -17.87
N ARG A 17 4.43 2.58 -17.80
CA ARG A 17 3.07 2.03 -17.90
C ARG A 17 2.34 2.27 -16.58
N ARG A 18 1.06 2.61 -16.66
CA ARG A 18 0.23 2.80 -15.47
C ARG A 18 0.01 1.46 -14.78
N ARG A 19 0.28 1.42 -13.49
CA ARG A 19 0.11 0.27 -12.59
C ARG A 19 -0.47 0.75 -11.27
N ASP A 20 -0.75 -0.19 -10.38
CA ASP A 20 -1.18 0.10 -9.02
C ASP A 20 -0.26 -0.63 -8.03
N MET A 21 0.04 0.07 -6.93
CA MET A 21 0.69 -0.45 -5.74
C MET A 21 -0.39 -0.67 -4.69
N THR A 22 -0.28 -1.74 -3.92
CA THR A 22 -1.24 -2.04 -2.85
C THR A 22 -0.57 -1.97 -1.49
N VAL A 23 -1.25 -1.37 -0.53
CA VAL A 23 -0.90 -1.41 0.90
C VAL A 23 -2.03 -2.12 1.63
N PHE A 24 -1.70 -3.06 2.50
CA PHE A 24 -2.68 -3.74 3.36
C PHE A 24 -2.04 -4.16 4.68
N VAL A 25 -2.86 -4.53 5.64
CA VAL A 25 -2.40 -5.06 6.93
C VAL A 25 -2.63 -6.58 6.98
N SER A 26 -1.59 -7.31 7.36
CA SER A 26 -1.66 -8.76 7.58
C SER A 26 -0.96 -9.13 8.88
N GLN A 27 -1.67 -9.78 9.80
CA GLN A 27 -1.12 -10.25 11.08
C GLN A 27 -0.37 -9.15 11.86
N GLY A 28 -0.91 -7.92 11.92
CA GLY A 28 -0.27 -6.78 12.60
C GLY A 28 0.92 -6.17 11.85
N HIS A 29 1.21 -6.61 10.62
CA HIS A 29 2.26 -6.07 9.77
C HIS A 29 1.65 -5.25 8.64
N VAL A 30 2.26 -4.11 8.33
CA VAL A 30 1.97 -3.34 7.12
C VAL A 30 2.72 -3.99 5.96
N VAL A 31 1.98 -4.42 4.94
CA VAL A 31 2.51 -5.04 3.73
C VAL A 31 2.30 -4.10 2.55
N VAL A 32 3.34 -3.93 1.73
CA VAL A 32 3.30 -3.12 0.51
C VAL A 32 3.68 -4.02 -0.66
N THR A 33 2.81 -4.13 -1.65
CA THR A 33 3.10 -4.85 -2.90
C THR A 33 3.25 -3.86 -4.04
N VAL A 34 4.40 -3.95 -4.69
CA VAL A 34 4.70 -3.23 -5.93
C VAL A 34 4.33 -4.13 -7.13
N PRO A 35 4.18 -3.58 -8.34
CA PRO A 35 4.00 -4.39 -9.55
C PRO A 35 5.08 -5.48 -9.63
N PRO A 36 4.71 -6.73 -9.95
CA PRO A 36 5.63 -7.86 -9.88
C PRO A 36 6.85 -7.65 -10.78
N GLY A 37 8.03 -7.88 -10.22
CA GLY A 37 9.30 -7.81 -10.95
C GLY A 37 9.78 -6.41 -11.35
N GLU A 38 9.05 -5.36 -10.96
CA GLU A 38 9.31 -3.99 -11.42
C GLU A 38 9.32 -2.99 -10.25
N ALA A 39 10.13 -1.94 -10.37
CA ALA A 39 10.09 -0.82 -9.43
C ALA A 39 8.86 0.05 -9.70
N ALA A 40 8.14 0.44 -8.65
CA ALA A 40 7.12 1.48 -8.74
C ALA A 40 7.80 2.86 -8.76
N VAL A 41 7.54 3.62 -9.81
CA VAL A 41 7.91 5.03 -9.95
C VAL A 41 6.71 5.85 -9.51
N LEU A 42 6.92 6.72 -8.52
CA LEU A 42 5.89 7.60 -7.97
C LEU A 42 6.25 9.06 -8.23
N THR A 43 5.28 9.83 -8.69
CA THR A 43 5.31 11.29 -8.66
C THR A 43 5.22 11.81 -7.22
N PRO A 44 5.58 13.07 -6.93
CA PRO A 44 5.45 13.64 -5.59
C PRO A 44 4.04 13.53 -4.99
N LEU A 45 3.00 13.67 -5.82
CA LEU A 45 1.61 13.50 -5.40
C LEU A 45 1.32 12.05 -4.98
N GLU A 46 1.77 11.07 -5.76
CA GLU A 46 1.59 9.65 -5.47
C GLU A 46 2.37 9.22 -4.22
N VAL A 47 3.57 9.78 -4.00
CA VAL A 47 4.30 9.64 -2.72
C VAL A 47 3.48 10.19 -1.55
N GLY A 48 2.81 11.34 -1.74
CA GLY A 48 1.90 11.90 -0.74
C GLY A 48 0.74 10.96 -0.40
N ARG A 49 0.16 10.30 -1.40
CA ARG A 49 -0.90 9.29 -1.23
C ARG A 49 -0.39 8.03 -0.53
N LEU A 50 0.78 7.53 -0.91
CA LEU A 50 1.43 6.41 -0.25
C LEU A 50 1.67 6.71 1.23
N ARG A 51 2.19 7.90 1.56
CA ARG A 51 2.37 8.32 2.96
C ARG A 51 1.06 8.34 3.75
N ALA A 52 -0.03 8.80 3.15
CA ALA A 52 -1.35 8.78 3.81
C ALA A 52 -1.82 7.33 4.04
N ALA A 53 -1.72 6.46 3.04
CA ALA A 53 -2.07 5.05 3.18
C ALA A 53 -1.24 4.33 4.25
N LEU A 54 0.07 4.58 4.31
CA LEU A 54 0.95 3.99 5.33
C LEU A 54 0.59 4.47 6.74
N ARG A 55 0.21 5.74 6.91
CA ARG A 55 -0.24 6.26 8.21
C ARG A 55 -1.51 5.56 8.67
N ASP A 56 -2.49 5.42 7.79
CA ASP A 56 -3.72 4.68 8.10
C ASP A 56 -3.42 3.21 8.42
N ALA A 57 -2.55 2.57 7.62
CA ALA A 57 -2.19 1.17 7.79
C ALA A 57 -1.50 0.88 9.12
N VAL A 58 -0.62 1.77 9.60
CA VAL A 58 0.02 1.65 10.92
C VAL A 58 -1.02 1.71 12.05
N VAL A 59 -2.00 2.60 11.95
CA VAL A 59 -3.09 2.66 12.92
C VAL A 59 -3.87 1.36 12.91
N THR A 60 -4.24 0.84 11.74
CA THR A 60 -4.94 -0.45 11.61
C THR A 60 -4.12 -1.63 12.12
N ALA A 61 -2.80 -1.66 11.88
CA ALA A 61 -1.91 -2.72 12.33
C ALA A 61 -1.68 -2.74 13.85
N SER A 62 -1.82 -1.58 14.50
CA SER A 62 -1.62 -1.42 15.95
C SER A 62 -2.86 -1.83 16.76
N VAL A 63 -4.01 -2.03 16.12
CA VAL A 63 -5.22 -2.53 16.78
C VAL A 63 -5.12 -4.06 16.87
N PRO A 64 -5.14 -4.66 18.08
CA PRO A 64 -5.21 -6.11 18.21
C PRO A 64 -6.44 -6.63 17.47
N PRO A 65 -6.37 -7.81 16.81
CA PRO A 65 -7.58 -8.41 16.26
C PRO A 65 -8.57 -8.60 17.41
N GLU A 66 -9.72 -7.94 17.34
CA GLU A 66 -10.83 -8.17 18.27
C GLU A 66 -11.18 -9.67 18.19
N ASN A 67 -11.05 -10.37 19.32
CA ASN A 67 -11.38 -11.79 19.47
C ASN A 67 -12.89 -12.03 19.34
#